data_AF-A0A7S3QH47-F1
#
_entry.id   AF-A0A7S3QH47-F1
#
_cell.length_a   1.000
_cell.length_b   1.000
_cell.length_c   1.000
_cell.angle_alpha   90.00
_cell.angle_beta   90.00
_cell.angle_gamma   90.00
#
_symmetry.space_group_name_H-M   'P 1'
#
loop_
_entity.id
_entity.type
_entity.pdbx_description
1 polymer ?
#
loop_
_entity_poly.entity_id
_entity_poly.type
_entity_poly.pdbx_seq_one_letter_code
_entity_poly.pdbx_strand_id
1 'polypeptide(L)'
;MSTSSTGTWFNVHDDKPLRPSGTYVIFSAEERPKLRLEFPNMSFREYAPRLSARFKALPPTEREKYNKKALLDKERFVRETLERKNEIERRILLLAEDTAQINHS
;
A
#
# COMPACT_ATOMS: atom_id res chain seq x y z
N MET A 1 -15.29 -11.01 33.75
CA MET A 1 -15.36 -11.71 32.44
C MET A 1 -15.60 -10.65 31.36
N SER A 2 -14.87 -10.78 30.24
CA SER A 2 -15.01 -10.04 28.98
C SER A 2 -14.52 -8.58 28.91
N THR A 3 -13.23 -8.40 28.60
CA THR A 3 -12.77 -7.25 27.81
C THR A 3 -12.52 -7.71 26.37
N SER A 4 -13.58 -7.71 25.58
CA SER A 4 -13.50 -7.80 24.13
C SER A 4 -13.09 -6.43 23.58
N SER A 5 -11.99 -6.35 22.85
CA SER A 5 -11.94 -5.71 21.53
C SER A 5 -10.48 -5.64 21.09
N THR A 6 -10.17 -6.46 20.08
CA THR A 6 -8.97 -6.44 19.26
C THR A 6 -8.45 -5.03 18.99
N GLY A 7 -7.42 -4.64 19.73
CA GLY A 7 -6.63 -3.44 19.45
C GLY A 7 -5.76 -3.70 18.23
N THR A 8 -6.22 -3.21 17.09
CA THR A 8 -5.56 -3.19 15.78
C THR A 8 -4.09 -2.76 15.90
N TRP A 9 -3.16 -3.72 15.82
CA TRP A 9 -1.70 -3.53 15.71
C TRP A 9 -1.26 -2.91 14.37
N PHE A 10 -2.13 -2.15 13.71
CA PHE A 10 -1.87 -1.46 12.44
C PHE A 10 -2.16 0.04 12.57
N ASN A 11 -1.77 0.68 13.67
CA ASN A 11 -1.54 2.13 13.64
C ASN A 11 -0.06 2.37 13.33
N VAL A 12 0.16 2.49 12.02
CA VAL A 12 1.43 2.70 11.35
C VAL A 12 1.88 4.13 11.62
N HIS A 13 2.91 4.31 12.44
CA HIS A 13 3.69 5.56 12.50
C HIS A 13 5.09 5.28 12.00
N ASP A 14 5.16 4.95 10.71
CA ASP A 14 6.41 4.97 9.98
C ASP A 14 6.17 5.97 8.85
N ASP A 15 6.81 7.15 8.89
CA ASP A 15 6.77 8.22 7.87
C ASP A 15 7.41 7.78 6.53
N LYS A 16 7.23 6.51 6.19
CA LYS A 16 7.62 5.87 4.96
C LYS A 16 6.40 5.78 4.05
N PRO A 17 6.57 6.05 2.75
CA PRO A 17 5.49 5.88 1.79
C PRO A 17 5.00 4.43 1.79
N LEU A 18 3.68 4.26 1.74
CA LEU A 18 3.05 2.94 1.73
C LEU A 18 3.43 2.20 0.44
N ARG A 19 3.78 0.91 0.57
CA ARG A 19 4.16 0.06 -0.57
C ARG A 19 3.10 0.09 -1.68
N PRO A 20 3.51 0.10 -2.96
CA PRO A 20 2.57 0.15 -4.06
C PRO A 20 1.78 -1.14 -4.15
N SER A 21 0.49 -1.03 -4.44
CA SER A 21 -0.43 -2.15 -4.60
C SER A 21 -0.32 -2.74 -6.01
N GLY A 22 -0.02 -4.03 -6.09
CA GLY A 22 0.00 -4.76 -7.37
C GLY A 22 -1.39 -4.97 -7.95
N THR A 23 -1.46 -5.31 -9.25
CA THR A 23 -2.71 -5.55 -9.99
C THR A 23 -3.69 -6.47 -9.26
N TYR A 24 -3.20 -7.58 -8.71
CA TYR A 24 -4.04 -8.53 -7.98
C TYR A 24 -4.59 -7.96 -6.67
N VAL A 25 -3.82 -7.13 -5.96
CA VAL A 25 -4.25 -6.52 -4.70
C VAL A 25 -5.42 -5.57 -4.96
N ILE A 26 -5.29 -4.72 -5.98
CA ILE A 26 -6.33 -3.78 -6.41
C ILE A 26 -7.59 -4.54 -6.84
N PHE A 27 -7.44 -5.56 -7.69
CA PHE A 27 -8.55 -6.42 -8.09
C PHE A 27 -9.23 -7.07 -6.88
N SER A 28 -8.45 -7.66 -5.97
CA SER A 28 -9.00 -8.37 -4.82
C SER A 28 -9.71 -7.42 -3.86
N ALA A 29 -9.25 -6.17 -3.72
CA ALA A 29 -9.92 -5.17 -2.89
C ALA A 29 -11.32 -4.83 -3.41
N GLU A 30 -11.50 -4.79 -4.74
CA GLU A 30 -12.79 -4.52 -5.39
C GLU A 30 -13.72 -5.75 -5.41
N GLU A 31 -13.18 -6.96 -5.58
CA GLU A 31 -13.98 -8.19 -5.69
C GLU A 31 -14.30 -8.86 -4.35
N ARG A 32 -13.42 -8.75 -3.33
CA ARG A 32 -13.66 -9.29 -1.99
C ARG A 32 -15.03 -8.88 -1.40
N PRO A 33 -15.45 -7.59 -1.42
CA PRO A 33 -16.74 -7.22 -0.87
C PRO A 33 -17.91 -7.84 -1.66
N LYS A 34 -17.80 -7.97 -2.99
CA LYS A 34 -18.83 -8.62 -3.82
C LYS A 34 -18.96 -10.10 -3.48
N LEU A 35 -17.84 -10.80 -3.39
CA LEU A 35 -17.81 -12.20 -2.97
C LEU A 35 -18.34 -12.38 -1.55
N ARG A 36 -18.08 -11.43 -0.65
CA ARG A 36 -18.62 -11.45 0.71
C ARG A 36 -20.13 -11.25 0.77
N LEU A 37 -20.69 -10.50 -0.17
CA LEU A 37 -22.14 -10.36 -0.31
C LEU A 37 -22.77 -11.63 -0.92
N GLU A 38 -22.11 -12.25 -1.89
CA GLU A 38 -22.56 -13.51 -2.49
C GLU A 38 -22.49 -14.70 -1.51
N PHE A 39 -21.45 -14.75 -0.65
CA PHE A 39 -21.17 -15.89 0.22
C PHE A 39 -20.88 -15.52 1.69
N PRO A 40 -21.76 -14.79 2.39
CA PRO A 40 -21.46 -14.18 3.69
C PRO A 40 -20.88 -15.11 4.77
N ASN A 41 -21.12 -16.43 4.66
CA ASN A 41 -20.66 -17.45 5.61
C ASN A 41 -19.33 -18.15 5.23
N MET A 42 -18.74 -17.85 4.07
CA MET A 42 -17.47 -18.47 3.66
C MET A 42 -16.28 -17.88 4.42
N SER A 43 -15.27 -18.72 4.67
CA SER A 43 -14.01 -18.30 5.28
C SER A 43 -13.06 -17.69 4.26
N PHE A 44 -12.13 -16.83 4.71
CA PHE A 44 -11.06 -16.28 3.87
C PHE A 44 -10.28 -17.36 3.10
N ARG A 45 -10.08 -18.52 3.72
CA ARG A 45 -9.41 -19.68 3.10
C ARG A 45 -10.14 -20.19 1.86
N GLU A 46 -11.47 -20.04 1.81
CA GLU A 46 -12.31 -20.43 0.68
C GLU A 46 -12.41 -19.32 -0.36
N TYR A 47 -12.34 -18.05 0.07
CA TYR A 47 -12.33 -16.90 -0.84
C TYR A 47 -11.05 -16.74 -1.64
N ALA A 48 -9.89 -16.95 -1.00
CA ALA A 48 -8.59 -16.76 -1.63
C ALA A 48 -8.44 -17.54 -2.96
N PRO A 49 -8.75 -18.85 -3.05
CA PRO A 49 -8.66 -19.58 -4.31
C PRO A 49 -9.70 -19.10 -5.34
N ARG A 50 -10.91 -18.71 -4.92
CA ARG A 50 -11.95 -18.18 -5.82
C ARG A 50 -11.55 -16.85 -6.46
N LEU A 51 -10.97 -15.94 -5.68
CA LEU A 51 -10.42 -14.68 -6.16
C LEU A 51 -9.29 -14.90 -7.16
N SER A 52 -8.37 -15.83 -6.85
CA SER A 52 -7.27 -16.18 -7.74
C SER A 52 -7.78 -16.76 -9.07
N ALA A 53 -8.80 -17.63 -9.03
CA ALA A 53 -9.43 -18.17 -10.23
C ALA A 53 -10.12 -17.08 -11.07
N ARG A 54 -10.92 -16.20 -10.44
CA ARG A 54 -11.55 -15.06 -11.14
C ARG A 54 -10.51 -14.15 -11.78
N PHE A 55 -9.41 -13.84 -11.08
CA PHE A 55 -8.34 -13.01 -11.62
C PHE A 55 -7.67 -13.63 -12.86
N LYS A 56 -7.46 -14.95 -12.86
CA LYS A 56 -6.89 -15.67 -14.01
C LYS A 56 -7.86 -15.74 -15.19
N ALA A 57 -9.16 -15.79 -14.91
CA ALA A 57 -10.22 -15.84 -15.92
C ALA A 57 -10.61 -14.46 -16.47
N LEU A 58 -10.09 -13.35 -15.91
CA LEU A 58 -10.39 -12.01 -16.40
C LEU A 58 -9.98 -11.83 -17.87
N PRO A 59 -10.82 -11.17 -18.69
CA PRO A 59 -10.45 -10.80 -20.03
C PRO A 59 -9.28 -9.81 -20.03
N PRO A 60 -8.48 -9.77 -21.11
CA PRO A 60 -7.30 -8.91 -21.19
C PRO A 60 -7.65 -7.42 -21.02
N THR A 61 -8.81 -6.99 -21.48
CA THR A 61 -9.31 -5.61 -21.36
C THR A 61 -9.50 -5.18 -19.90
N GLU A 62 -10.14 -6.02 -19.09
CA GLU A 62 -10.32 -5.75 -17.65
C GLU A 62 -9.00 -5.86 -16.89
N ARG A 63 -8.16 -6.84 -17.26
CA ARG A 63 -6.83 -6.98 -16.68
C ARG A 63 -5.96 -5.75 -16.96
N GLU A 64 -6.07 -5.16 -18.15
CA GLU A 64 -5.38 -3.93 -18.51
C GLU A 64 -5.86 -2.74 -17.66
N LYS A 65 -7.16 -2.63 -17.39
CA LYS A 65 -7.70 -1.61 -16.47
C LYS A 65 -7.05 -1.70 -15.09
N TYR A 66 -6.92 -2.89 -14.52
CA TYR A 66 -6.26 -3.08 -13.23
C TYR A 66 -4.74 -2.86 -13.31
N ASN A 67 -4.11 -3.22 -14.42
CA ASN A 67 -2.69 -2.95 -14.64
C ASN A 67 -2.40 -1.44 -14.70
N LYS A 68 -3.26 -0.66 -15.37
CA LYS A 68 -3.18 0.81 -15.39
C LYS A 68 -3.33 1.39 -13.99
N LYS A 69 -4.30 0.90 -13.20
CA LYS A 69 -4.44 1.30 -11.78
C LYS A 69 -3.19 0.98 -10.97
N ALA A 70 -2.62 -0.21 -11.12
CA ALA A 70 -1.38 -0.60 -10.44
C ALA A 70 -0.18 0.24 -10.87
N LEU A 71 -0.11 0.63 -12.15
CA LEU A 71 0.95 1.50 -12.65
C LEU A 71 0.84 2.89 -12.03
N LEU A 72 -0.36 3.49 -11.99
CA LEU A 72 -0.59 4.78 -11.34
C LEU A 72 -0.24 4.75 -9.85
N ASP A 73 -0.58 3.66 -9.16
CA ASP A 73 -0.22 3.47 -7.74
C ASP A 73 1.30 3.39 -7.54
N LYS A 74 1.99 2.70 -8.46
CA LYS A 74 3.46 2.64 -8.49
C LYS A 74 4.08 4.02 -8.74
N GLU A 75 3.52 4.81 -9.66
CA GLU A 75 3.99 6.17 -9.93
C GLU A 75 3.81 7.09 -8.71
N ARG A 76 2.68 7.00 -8.01
CA ARG A 76 2.47 7.70 -6.73
C ARG A 76 3.58 7.34 -5.74
N PHE A 77 3.81 6.04 -5.53
CA PHE A 77 4.83 5.57 -4.60
C PHE A 77 6.24 6.05 -4.96
N VAL A 78 6.61 6.03 -6.24
CA VAL A 78 7.92 6.52 -6.70
C VAL A 78 8.06 8.01 -6.42
N ARG A 79 7.02 8.81 -6.69
CA ARG A 79 7.02 10.25 -6.41
C ARG A 79 7.16 10.53 -4.91
N GLU A 80 6.34 9.90 -4.07
CA GLU A 80 6.38 10.07 -2.61
C GLU A 80 7.75 9.66 -2.03
N THR A 81 8.33 8.56 -2.55
CA THR A 81 9.65 8.09 -2.12
C THR A 81 10.77 9.06 -2.52
N LEU A 82 10.69 9.63 -3.73
CA LEU A 82 11.66 10.59 -4.22
C LEU A 82 11.59 11.91 -3.45
N GLU A 83 10.39 12.45 -3.24
CA GLU A 83 10.17 13.67 -2.45
C GLU A 83 10.69 13.49 -1.01
N ARG A 84 10.39 12.35 -0.39
CA ARG A 84 10.89 12.03 0.95
C ARG A 84 12.41 11.94 1.00
N LYS A 85 13.04 11.34 -0.02
CA LYS A 85 14.50 11.26 -0.14
C LYS A 85 15.13 12.66 -0.25
N ASN A 86 14.58 13.50 -1.13
CA ASN A 86 15.06 14.87 -1.33
C ASN A 86 14.93 15.71 -0.05
N GLU A 87 13.83 15.55 0.70
CA GLU A 87 13.62 16.25 1.97
C GLU A 87 14.65 15.81 3.03
N ILE A 88 14.93 14.51 3.12
CA ILE A 88 15.96 13.99 4.03
C ILE A 88 17.34 14.54 3.65
N GLU A 89 17.68 14.57 2.36
CA GLU A 89 18.95 15.12 1.86
C GLU A 89 19.07 16.62 2.19
N ARG A 90 18.02 17.41 1.98
CA ARG A 90 18.01 18.83 2.37
C ARG A 90 18.22 19.02 3.86
N ARG A 91 17.53 18.24 4.69
CA ARG A 91 17.66 18.34 6.15
C ARG A 91 19.07 17.98 6.62
N ILE A 92 19.69 16.96 6.01
CA ILE A 92 21.09 16.58 6.31
C ILE A 92 22.04 17.72 5.93
N LEU A 93 21.84 18.34 4.76
CA LEU A 93 22.69 19.44 4.31
C LEU A 93 22.61 20.65 5.25
N LEU A 94 21.41 21.07 5.65
CA LEU A 94 21.22 22.18 6.60
C LEU A 94 21.91 21.90 7.94
N LEU A 95 21.77 20.68 8.47
CA LEU A 95 22.44 20.29 9.71
C LEU A 95 23.98 20.31 9.56
N ALA A 96 24.50 19.91 8.40
CA ALA A 96 25.94 19.94 8.16
C ALA A 96 26.49 21.38 8.13
N GLU A 97 25.78 22.31 7.52
CA GLU A 97 26.12 23.74 7.49
C GLU A 97 26.11 24.37 8.89
N ASP A 98 25.09 24.07 9.70
CA ASP A 98 24.98 24.57 11.08
C ASP A 98 26.14 24.04 11.95
N THR A 99 26.51 22.76 11.81
CA THR A 99 27.64 22.19 12.57
C THR A 99 28.99 22.77 12.16
N ALA A 100 29.16 23.16 10.89
CA ALA A 100 30.38 23.81 10.42
C ALA A 100 30.56 25.22 11.00
N GLN A 101 29.46 25.96 11.21
CA GLN A 101 29.50 27.27 11.86
C GLN A 101 29.78 27.18 13.37
N ILE A 102 29.24 26.17 14.04
CA ILE A 102 29.46 25.95 15.49
C ILE A 102 30.93 25.59 15.79
N ASN A 103 31.57 24.80 14.93
CA ASN A 103 32.98 24.40 15.12
C ASN A 103 34.00 25.49 14.78
N HIS A 104 33.55 26.63 14.23
CA HIS A 104 34.43 27.75 13.86
C HIS A 104 34.37 28.93 14.86
N SER A 105 33.68 28.77 16.00
CA SER A 105 33.64 29.69 17.16
C SER A 105 34.36 29.10 18.37
#